data_AF-A0A1F6KIZ0-F1
#
_entry.id   AF-A0A1F6KIZ0-F1
#
_cell.length_a   1.000
_cell.length_b   1.000
_cell.length_c   1.000
_cell.angle_alpha   90.00
_cell.angle_beta   90.00
_cell.angle_gamma   90.00
#
_symmetry.space_group_name_H-M   'P 1'
#
loop_
_entity.id
_entity.type
_entity.pdbx_description
1 polymer ?
#
loop_
_entity_poly.entity_id
_entity_poly.type
_entity_poly.pdbx_seq_one_letter_code
_entity_poly.pdbx_strand_id
1 'polypeptide(L)'
;MSPENKRYYPTGLDYWAASALIKVSQKEAFFTPHGNLLWLGCLSEMKRFSAIPDMIHRTDLWIHARRTAYLGTLLGTIIARGENPDIDTDKIFRMGYHHDDPEIITGDLPLPLKQALSEEEKLVLKEDETRAIKTLALLFGKNRPEGYLSDHHEMTAKESPEAQILDIADKLDGVGETLHEIRCGNPTFIKVLRNYKRLFDEFEKKYDLWNRLKEHPLLKMSKFPTPNQANSIPKINSEDLKEKDRAWEKLLEGTMPQFYRTWLGLNMVIFHTRTEKFLLPGWYLELWNYWGPPRETTTASGIYIP
;
A
#
# COMPACT_ATOMS: atom_id res chain seq x y z
N MET A 1 -7.15 -21.62 -27.95
CA MET A 1 -7.73 -22.13 -26.70
C MET A 1 -8.06 -20.94 -25.83
N SER A 2 -9.32 -20.81 -25.39
CA SER A 2 -9.81 -19.66 -24.61
C SER A 2 -9.09 -19.53 -23.26
N PRO A 3 -8.93 -18.31 -22.74
CA PRO A 3 -8.34 -18.05 -21.42
C PRO A 3 -9.41 -18.26 -20.32
N GLU A 4 -10.02 -19.45 -20.26
CA GLU A 4 -10.95 -19.78 -19.18
C GLU A 4 -10.18 -20.29 -17.95
N ASN A 5 -10.28 -19.52 -16.86
CA ASN A 5 -10.23 -19.97 -15.46
C ASN A 5 -9.12 -20.96 -15.08
N LYS A 6 -7.86 -20.53 -15.09
CA LYS A 6 -6.88 -21.14 -14.18
C LYS A 6 -7.16 -20.63 -12.76
N ARG A 7 -7.98 -21.37 -11.99
CA ARG A 7 -8.04 -21.20 -10.53
C ARG A 7 -6.64 -21.42 -9.97
N TYR A 8 -6.03 -20.34 -9.48
CA TYR A 8 -4.76 -20.39 -8.77
C TYR A 8 -5.00 -20.97 -7.37
N TYR A 9 -4.50 -22.17 -7.12
CA TYR A 9 -4.47 -22.75 -5.78
C TYR A 9 -3.26 -22.20 -5.01
N PRO A 10 -3.40 -21.85 -3.72
CA PRO A 10 -2.27 -21.47 -2.88
C PRO A 10 -1.20 -22.57 -2.81
N THR A 11 0.07 -22.21 -2.96
CA THR A 11 1.22 -23.13 -2.89
C THR A 11 1.64 -23.40 -1.44
N GLY A 12 2.40 -24.48 -1.19
CA GLY A 12 2.98 -24.76 0.15
C GLY A 12 3.82 -23.62 0.73
N LEU A 13 4.44 -22.82 -0.16
CA LEU A 13 5.19 -21.65 0.21
C LEU A 13 4.26 -20.44 0.48
N ASP A 14 3.10 -20.32 -0.18
CA ASP A 14 2.07 -19.33 0.18
C ASP A 14 1.53 -19.56 1.59
N TYR A 15 1.36 -20.83 1.99
CA TYR A 15 1.05 -21.17 3.38
C TYR A 15 2.17 -20.78 4.35
N TRP A 16 3.44 -20.81 3.92
CA TRP A 16 4.57 -20.40 4.74
C TRP A 16 4.75 -18.86 4.79
N ALA A 17 4.54 -18.13 3.70
CA ALA A 17 4.50 -16.66 3.70
C ALA A 17 3.32 -16.15 4.52
N ALA A 18 2.16 -16.78 4.38
CA ALA A 18 1.06 -16.63 5.33
C ALA A 18 1.54 -16.99 6.73
N SER A 19 2.31 -18.07 6.95
CA SER A 19 2.90 -18.42 8.26
C SER A 19 3.85 -17.36 8.84
N ALA A 20 4.60 -16.62 8.01
CA ALA A 20 5.50 -15.55 8.44
C ALA A 20 4.76 -14.25 8.75
N LEU A 21 3.75 -13.90 7.94
CA LEU A 21 2.77 -12.86 8.26
C LEU A 21 1.96 -13.23 9.50
N ILE A 22 1.66 -14.52 9.65
CA ILE A 22 1.11 -15.12 10.85
C ILE A 22 2.10 -14.93 11.99
N LYS A 23 3.43 -15.07 11.85
CA LYS A 23 4.39 -14.78 12.92
C LYS A 23 4.39 -13.32 13.35
N VAL A 24 4.32 -12.37 12.41
CA VAL A 24 4.25 -10.93 12.72
C VAL A 24 2.91 -10.57 13.36
N SER A 25 1.79 -11.08 12.83
CA SER A 25 0.49 -10.94 13.49
C SER A 25 0.43 -11.69 14.81
N GLN A 26 1.14 -12.82 14.97
CA GLN A 26 1.14 -13.69 16.15
C GLN A 26 1.87 -13.12 17.34
N LYS A 27 2.84 -12.21 17.13
CA LYS A 27 3.51 -11.51 18.24
C LYS A 27 2.49 -10.82 19.15
N GLU A 28 1.29 -10.49 18.62
CA GLU A 28 0.10 -10.03 19.35
C GLU A 28 -1.22 -10.61 18.76
N ALA A 29 -1.24 -11.88 18.32
CA ALA A 29 -2.23 -12.57 17.46
C ALA A 29 -3.68 -12.01 17.42
N PHE A 30 -3.96 -11.00 16.59
CA PHE A 30 -5.35 -10.61 16.31
C PHE A 30 -6.08 -11.72 15.57
N PHE A 31 -5.46 -12.28 14.53
CA PHE A 31 -6.10 -13.21 13.63
C PHE A 31 -5.84 -14.69 13.96
N THR A 32 -6.87 -15.52 13.84
CA THR A 32 -6.70 -16.98 13.78
C THR A 32 -6.09 -17.39 12.42
N PRO A 33 -5.52 -18.59 12.25
CA PRO A 33 -5.09 -19.06 10.93
C PRO A 33 -6.21 -19.01 9.88
N HIS A 34 -7.44 -19.35 10.28
CA HIS A 34 -8.61 -19.26 9.40
C HIS A 34 -9.01 -17.81 9.12
N GLY A 35 -8.98 -16.94 10.15
CA GLY A 35 -9.23 -15.51 10.02
C GLY A 35 -8.27 -14.85 9.03
N ASN A 36 -6.98 -15.21 9.07
CA ASN A 36 -5.98 -14.73 8.10
C ASN A 36 -6.31 -15.13 6.66
N LEU A 37 -6.74 -16.38 6.43
CA LEU A 37 -7.10 -16.84 5.08
C LEU A 37 -8.34 -16.11 4.56
N LEU A 38 -9.34 -15.92 5.42
CA LEU A 38 -10.56 -15.19 5.06
C LEU A 38 -10.26 -13.72 4.76
N TRP A 39 -9.50 -13.07 5.64
CA TRP A 39 -9.03 -11.70 5.49
C TRP A 39 -8.28 -11.49 4.17
N LEU A 40 -7.30 -12.36 3.87
CA LEU A 40 -6.54 -12.32 2.62
C LEU A 40 -7.44 -12.48 1.39
N GLY A 41 -8.39 -13.42 1.46
CA GLY A 41 -9.36 -13.65 0.40
C GLY A 41 -10.22 -12.42 0.14
N CYS A 42 -10.76 -11.80 1.20
CA CYS A 42 -11.55 -10.58 1.11
C CYS A 42 -10.75 -9.44 0.44
N LEU A 43 -9.57 -9.10 0.96
CA LEU A 43 -8.81 -7.96 0.44
C LEU A 43 -8.29 -8.15 -0.98
N SER A 44 -8.01 -9.39 -1.41
CA SER A 44 -7.52 -9.67 -2.77
C SER A 44 -8.60 -9.44 -3.85
N GLU A 45 -9.88 -9.57 -3.47
CA GLU A 45 -11.03 -9.31 -4.36
C GLU A 45 -11.38 -7.82 -4.45
N MET A 46 -11.03 -7.04 -3.42
CA MET A 46 -11.33 -5.60 -3.35
C MET A 46 -10.33 -4.79 -4.17
N LYS A 47 -10.77 -4.26 -5.30
CA LYS A 47 -9.91 -3.45 -6.18
C LYS A 47 -9.87 -2.00 -5.74
N ARG A 48 -8.67 -1.43 -5.71
CA ARG A 48 -8.47 0.00 -5.43
C ARG A 48 -8.82 0.86 -6.61
N PHE A 49 -9.20 2.10 -6.30
CA PHE A 49 -9.67 3.07 -7.30
C PHE A 49 -10.81 2.49 -8.14
N SER A 50 -11.69 1.70 -7.52
CA SER A 50 -12.78 1.00 -8.21
C SER A 50 -13.69 1.96 -8.99
N ALA A 51 -13.87 3.18 -8.48
CA ALA A 51 -14.63 4.24 -9.13
C ALA A 51 -13.93 4.92 -10.34
N ILE A 52 -12.66 4.61 -10.61
CA ILE A 52 -11.91 5.08 -11.79
C ILE A 52 -11.65 3.85 -12.68
N PRO A 53 -12.54 3.51 -13.63
CA PRO A 53 -12.53 2.22 -14.32
C PRO A 53 -11.30 1.97 -15.19
N ASP A 54 -10.64 3.03 -15.67
CA ASP A 54 -9.52 3.03 -16.63
C ASP A 54 -8.13 2.98 -15.99
N MET A 55 -8.00 2.55 -14.73
CA MET A 55 -6.69 2.34 -14.08
C MET A 55 -5.94 1.17 -14.73
N ILE A 56 -4.72 1.42 -15.22
CA ILE A 56 -3.90 0.45 -15.99
C ILE A 56 -3.22 -0.54 -15.03
N HIS A 57 -2.67 0.00 -13.96
CA HIS A 57 -1.91 -0.63 -12.90
C HIS A 57 -2.77 -0.85 -11.66
N ARG A 58 -3.93 -1.47 -11.84
CA ARG A 58 -4.88 -1.63 -10.75
C ARG A 58 -4.34 -2.58 -9.67
N THR A 59 -4.24 -2.06 -8.46
CA THR A 59 -3.94 -2.81 -7.24
C THR A 59 -5.23 -3.29 -6.56
N ASP A 60 -5.09 -4.28 -5.68
CA ASP A 60 -6.13 -4.64 -4.71
C ASP A 60 -5.74 -4.12 -3.32
N LEU A 61 -6.69 -4.13 -2.38
CA LEU A 61 -6.44 -3.69 -1.01
C LEU A 61 -5.39 -4.54 -0.32
N TRP A 62 -5.26 -5.81 -0.70
CA TRP A 62 -4.21 -6.67 -0.14
C TRP A 62 -2.80 -6.17 -0.49
N ILE A 63 -2.55 -5.85 -1.77
CA ILE A 63 -1.26 -5.28 -2.19
C ILE A 63 -1.01 -3.98 -1.45
N HIS A 64 -1.99 -3.08 -1.41
CA HIS A 64 -1.84 -1.78 -0.75
C HIS A 64 -1.60 -1.90 0.75
N ALA A 65 -2.45 -2.62 1.50
CA ALA A 65 -2.27 -2.83 2.94
C ALA A 65 -0.88 -3.35 3.25
N ARG A 66 -0.36 -4.25 2.41
CA ARG A 66 0.99 -4.75 2.55
C ARG A 66 2.06 -3.69 2.24
N ARG A 67 1.97 -2.94 1.13
CA ARG A 67 2.94 -1.86 0.87
C ARG A 67 2.92 -0.83 1.99
N THR A 68 1.74 -0.40 2.43
CA THR A 68 1.53 0.54 3.53
C THR A 68 2.15 0.04 4.84
N ALA A 69 1.90 -1.21 5.24
CA ALA A 69 2.49 -1.78 6.47
C ALA A 69 4.02 -1.78 6.45
N TYR A 70 4.63 -2.24 5.36
CA TYR A 70 6.09 -2.28 5.23
C TYR A 70 6.70 -0.88 5.08
N LEU A 71 6.08 0.01 4.31
CA LEU A 71 6.49 1.41 4.17
C LEU A 71 6.44 2.11 5.53
N GLY A 72 5.33 1.98 6.26
CA GLY A 72 5.18 2.56 7.60
C GLY A 72 6.25 2.06 8.56
N THR A 73 6.52 0.75 8.58
CA THR A 73 7.57 0.15 9.40
C THR A 73 8.96 0.69 9.06
N LEU A 74 9.24 0.89 7.78
CA LEU A 74 10.51 1.47 7.31
C LEU A 74 10.65 2.93 7.73
N LEU A 75 9.59 3.74 7.54
CA LEU A 75 9.57 5.14 8.00
C LEU A 75 9.72 5.23 9.52
N GLY A 76 9.03 4.37 10.27
CA GLY A 76 9.16 4.26 11.72
C GLY A 76 10.57 3.88 12.15
N THR A 77 11.22 2.96 11.45
CA THR A 77 12.63 2.58 11.71
C THR A 77 13.60 3.76 11.48
N ILE A 78 13.36 4.57 10.45
CA ILE A 78 14.16 5.77 10.18
C ILE A 78 14.06 6.76 11.34
N ILE A 79 12.84 7.04 11.79
CA ILE A 79 12.59 7.94 12.93
C ILE A 79 13.13 7.36 14.24
N ALA A 80 12.95 6.05 14.47
CA ALA A 80 13.40 5.37 15.68
C ALA A 80 14.92 5.45 15.88
N ARG A 81 15.68 5.28 14.80
CA ARG A 81 17.15 5.32 14.83
C ARG A 81 17.72 6.73 14.93
N GLY A 82 17.00 7.73 14.41
CA GLY A 82 17.50 9.10 14.34
C GLY A 82 17.13 9.97 15.53
N GLU A 83 15.92 9.79 16.07
CA GLU A 83 15.29 10.86 16.86
C GLU A 83 14.39 10.38 18.00
N ASN A 84 13.64 9.29 17.80
CA ASN A 84 12.65 8.83 18.79
C ASN A 84 12.74 7.30 18.99
N PRO A 85 13.62 6.81 19.87
CA PRO A 85 13.84 5.38 20.08
C PRO A 85 12.59 4.64 20.61
N ASP A 86 11.56 5.36 21.06
CA ASP A 86 10.34 4.79 21.62
C ASP A 86 9.28 4.41 20.56
N ILE A 87 9.53 4.69 19.27
CA ILE A 87 8.63 4.31 18.18
C ILE A 87 8.48 2.79 18.11
N ASP A 88 7.25 2.30 18.28
CA ASP A 88 6.93 0.88 18.14
C ASP A 88 6.68 0.50 16.67
N THR A 89 7.73 0.03 15.99
CA THR A 89 7.66 -0.40 14.59
C THR A 89 6.79 -1.66 14.39
N ASP A 90 6.68 -2.52 15.39
CA ASP A 90 5.81 -3.70 15.31
C ASP A 90 4.34 -3.26 15.33
N LYS A 91 4.00 -2.25 16.14
CA LYS A 91 2.68 -1.63 16.16
C LYS A 91 2.34 -0.94 14.84
N ILE A 92 3.28 -0.19 14.25
CA ILE A 92 3.07 0.42 12.92
C ILE A 92 2.77 -0.64 11.87
N PHE A 93 3.54 -1.75 11.86
CA PHE A 93 3.28 -2.85 10.95
C PHE A 93 1.87 -3.42 11.16
N ARG A 94 1.49 -3.70 12.41
CA ARG A 94 0.16 -4.25 12.74
C ARG A 94 -0.94 -3.33 12.26
N MET A 95 -0.90 -2.06 12.65
CA MET A 95 -1.89 -1.07 12.24
C MET A 95 -1.99 -0.99 10.70
N GLY A 96 -0.86 -0.85 10.00
CA GLY A 96 -0.88 -0.80 8.54
C GLY A 96 -1.40 -2.07 7.87
N TYR A 97 -1.22 -3.22 8.51
CA TYR A 97 -1.73 -4.50 8.02
C TYR A 97 -3.26 -4.52 7.95
N HIS A 98 -3.97 -3.84 8.86
CA HIS A 98 -5.44 -3.88 8.92
C HIS A 98 -6.14 -2.51 8.81
N HIS A 99 -5.42 -1.47 8.39
CA HIS A 99 -5.94 -0.10 8.36
C HIS A 99 -7.18 0.10 7.47
N ASP A 100 -7.21 -0.59 6.33
CA ASP A 100 -8.32 -0.53 5.35
C ASP A 100 -9.34 -1.68 5.54
N ASP A 101 -9.26 -2.45 6.61
CA ASP A 101 -10.20 -3.55 6.86
C ASP A 101 -11.68 -3.13 6.84
N PRO A 102 -12.11 -1.94 7.35
CA PRO A 102 -13.49 -1.51 7.23
C PRO A 102 -14.03 -1.54 5.79
N GLU A 103 -13.16 -1.32 4.79
CA GLU A 103 -13.52 -1.31 3.37
C GLU A 103 -13.97 -2.68 2.87
N ILE A 104 -13.64 -3.78 3.56
CA ILE A 104 -14.19 -5.12 3.26
C ILE A 104 -15.72 -5.11 3.28
N ILE A 105 -16.32 -4.29 4.16
CA ILE A 105 -17.78 -4.19 4.31
C ILE A 105 -18.30 -2.92 3.62
N THR A 106 -17.60 -1.78 3.74
CA THR A 106 -18.09 -0.49 3.22
C THR A 106 -17.80 -0.27 1.73
N GLY A 107 -16.85 -1.02 1.15
CA GLY A 107 -16.29 -0.75 -0.18
C GLY A 107 -15.12 0.24 -0.15
N ASP A 108 -14.23 0.11 -1.14
CA ASP A 108 -13.15 1.07 -1.41
C ASP A 108 -13.74 2.40 -1.86
N LEU A 109 -13.48 3.47 -1.11
CA LEU A 109 -13.88 4.83 -1.46
C LEU A 109 -12.64 5.69 -1.74
N PRO A 110 -12.31 5.93 -3.03
CA PRO A 110 -11.13 6.69 -3.39
C PRO A 110 -11.11 8.10 -2.81
N LEU A 111 -9.92 8.57 -2.43
CA LEU A 111 -9.71 9.89 -1.79
C LEU A 111 -10.45 11.05 -2.47
N PRO A 112 -10.44 11.22 -3.82
CA PRO A 112 -11.19 12.30 -4.47
C PRO A 112 -12.69 12.29 -4.18
N LEU A 113 -13.29 11.10 -4.06
CA LEU A 113 -14.71 10.94 -3.77
C LEU A 113 -14.97 11.16 -2.28
N LYS A 114 -14.11 10.61 -1.40
CA LYS A 114 -14.18 10.83 0.05
C LYS A 114 -14.10 12.32 0.41
N GLN A 115 -13.30 13.10 -0.32
CA GLN A 115 -13.20 14.56 -0.13
C GLN A 115 -14.41 15.33 -0.65
N ALA A 116 -15.18 14.78 -1.60
CA ALA A 116 -16.35 15.43 -2.17
C ALA A 116 -17.62 15.25 -1.32
N LEU A 117 -17.59 14.38 -0.32
CA LEU A 117 -18.69 14.17 0.62
C LEU A 117 -18.96 15.41 1.47
N SER A 118 -20.23 15.66 1.77
CA SER A 118 -20.69 16.57 2.82
C SER A 118 -20.23 16.12 4.21
N GLU A 119 -20.29 17.00 5.20
CA GLU A 119 -19.92 16.64 6.58
C GLU A 119 -20.87 15.59 7.17
N GLU A 120 -22.15 15.65 6.80
CA GLU A 120 -23.16 14.65 7.18
C GLU A 120 -22.82 13.27 6.57
N GLU A 121 -22.48 13.22 5.28
CA GLU A 121 -22.08 11.97 4.62
C GLU A 121 -20.78 11.39 5.19
N LYS A 122 -19.81 12.25 5.55
CA LYS A 122 -18.58 11.81 6.22
C LYS A 122 -18.85 11.22 7.61
N LEU A 123 -19.81 11.79 8.34
CA LEU A 123 -20.21 11.26 9.64
C LEU A 123 -20.85 9.87 9.49
N VAL A 124 -21.75 9.71 8.52
CA VAL A 124 -22.36 8.40 8.21
C VAL A 124 -21.30 7.39 7.81
N LEU A 125 -20.37 7.75 6.92
CA LEU A 125 -19.27 6.88 6.51
C LEU A 125 -18.43 6.43 7.72
N LYS A 126 -18.12 7.34 8.65
CA LYS A 126 -17.36 7.02 9.87
C LYS A 126 -18.13 6.06 10.79
N GLU A 127 -19.44 6.23 10.91
CA GLU A 127 -20.29 5.30 11.66
C GLU A 127 -20.32 3.92 11.01
N ASP A 128 -20.40 3.86 9.68
CA ASP A 128 -20.34 2.62 8.90
C ASP A 128 -18.99 1.92 9.04
N GLU A 129 -17.87 2.64 8.91
CA GLU A 129 -16.51 2.13 9.15
C GLU A 129 -16.39 1.57 10.59
N THR A 130 -16.97 2.26 11.58
CA THR A 130 -16.98 1.82 12.99
C THR A 130 -17.82 0.55 13.20
N ARG A 131 -18.94 0.40 12.49
CA ARG A 131 -19.75 -0.84 12.54
C ARG A 131 -19.04 -1.99 11.83
N ALA A 132 -18.42 -1.71 10.70
CA ALA A 132 -17.65 -2.67 9.92
C ALA A 132 -16.51 -3.26 10.76
N ILE A 133 -15.66 -2.41 11.35
CA ILE A 133 -14.50 -2.88 12.13
C ILE A 133 -14.92 -3.73 13.34
N LYS A 134 -16.03 -3.40 14.01
CA LYS A 134 -16.58 -4.22 15.11
C LYS A 134 -17.01 -5.61 14.63
N THR A 135 -17.61 -5.69 13.45
CA THR A 135 -18.01 -6.95 12.84
C THR A 135 -16.78 -7.79 12.47
N LEU A 136 -15.77 -7.17 11.86
CA LEU A 136 -14.53 -7.83 11.45
C LEU A 136 -13.67 -8.25 12.65
N ALA A 137 -13.70 -7.49 13.75
CA ALA A 137 -13.04 -7.87 15.01
C ALA A 137 -13.59 -9.19 15.57
N LEU A 138 -14.89 -9.45 15.42
CA LEU A 138 -15.50 -10.72 15.84
C LEU A 138 -15.13 -11.87 14.88
N LEU A 139 -15.00 -11.58 13.59
CA LEU A 139 -14.75 -12.57 12.55
C LEU A 139 -13.28 -12.98 12.46
N PHE A 140 -12.38 -12.00 12.37
CA PHE A 140 -10.95 -12.20 12.25
C PHE A 140 -10.27 -12.17 13.61
N GLY A 141 -10.63 -11.20 14.44
CA GLY A 141 -10.02 -10.84 15.72
C GLY A 141 -10.29 -11.79 16.89
N LYS A 142 -10.78 -13.02 16.66
CA LYS A 142 -11.34 -13.95 17.67
C LYS A 142 -10.47 -14.15 18.92
N ASN A 143 -9.15 -13.97 18.81
CA ASN A 143 -8.23 -14.13 19.93
C ASN A 143 -8.06 -12.85 20.79
N ARG A 144 -8.16 -11.66 20.18
CA ARG A 144 -7.92 -10.35 20.82
C ARG A 144 -8.69 -9.21 20.11
N PRO A 145 -10.03 -9.23 20.14
CA PRO A 145 -10.84 -8.24 19.44
C PRO A 145 -10.58 -6.82 19.97
N GLU A 146 -10.30 -6.67 21.27
CA GLU A 146 -10.02 -5.38 21.89
C GLU A 146 -8.76 -4.71 21.34
N GLY A 147 -7.68 -5.47 21.12
CA GLY A 147 -6.45 -4.91 20.58
C GLY A 147 -6.60 -4.51 19.10
N TYR A 148 -7.37 -5.29 18.33
CA TYR A 148 -7.69 -4.95 16.94
C TYR A 148 -8.53 -3.65 16.86
N LEU A 149 -9.53 -3.50 17.73
CA LEU A 149 -10.32 -2.28 17.84
C LEU A 149 -9.50 -1.09 18.36
N SER A 150 -8.60 -1.34 19.33
CA SER A 150 -7.71 -0.32 19.88
C SER A 150 -6.76 0.23 18.83
N ASP A 151 -6.11 -0.65 18.06
CA ASP A 151 -5.27 -0.26 16.94
C ASP A 151 -6.09 0.58 15.94
N HIS A 152 -7.30 0.13 15.57
CA HIS A 152 -8.18 0.90 14.69
C HIS A 152 -8.53 2.29 15.21
N HIS A 153 -8.92 2.39 16.48
CA HIS A 153 -9.20 3.68 17.11
C HIS A 153 -8.00 4.62 17.04
N GLU A 154 -6.79 4.11 17.28
CA GLU A 154 -5.56 4.90 17.23
C GLU A 154 -5.23 5.38 15.81
N MET A 155 -5.36 4.49 14.82
CA MET A 155 -5.22 4.83 13.39
C MET A 155 -6.18 5.93 12.96
N THR A 156 -7.43 5.89 13.42
CA THR A 156 -8.44 6.91 13.11
C THR A 156 -8.17 8.23 13.82
N ALA A 157 -7.71 8.18 15.08
CA ALA A 157 -7.41 9.38 15.86
C ALA A 157 -6.19 10.13 15.31
N LYS A 158 -5.17 9.41 14.84
CA LYS A 158 -3.93 9.99 14.25
C LYS A 158 -3.17 10.90 15.22
N GLU A 159 -3.26 10.60 16.51
CA GLU A 159 -2.64 11.37 17.58
C GLU A 159 -1.25 10.82 17.95
N SER A 160 -1.06 9.51 17.89
CA SER A 160 0.24 8.89 18.17
C SER A 160 1.22 9.06 17.02
N PRO A 161 2.53 9.12 17.29
CA PRO A 161 3.56 9.10 16.26
C PRO A 161 3.42 7.92 15.29
N GLU A 162 3.10 6.73 15.79
CA GLU A 162 2.92 5.52 15.00
C GLU A 162 1.73 5.67 14.02
N ALA A 163 0.59 6.20 14.48
CA ALA A 163 -0.56 6.43 13.62
C ALA A 163 -0.29 7.54 12.58
N GLN A 164 0.48 8.57 12.93
CA GLN A 164 0.89 9.61 11.97
C GLN A 164 1.85 9.05 10.91
N ILE A 165 2.82 8.22 11.31
CA ILE A 165 3.74 7.53 10.38
C ILE A 165 2.94 6.66 9.41
N LEU A 166 1.95 5.93 9.92
CA LEU A 166 1.08 5.10 9.10
C LEU A 166 0.25 5.93 8.11
N ASP A 167 -0.37 7.02 8.57
CA ASP A 167 -1.13 7.94 7.71
C ASP A 167 -0.24 8.52 6.59
N ILE A 168 1.02 8.85 6.90
CA ILE A 168 2.00 9.27 5.89
C ILE A 168 2.30 8.14 4.91
N ALA A 169 2.50 6.91 5.40
CA ALA A 169 2.83 5.76 4.56
C ALA A 169 1.71 5.42 3.57
N ASP A 170 0.46 5.38 4.03
CA ASP A 170 -0.72 5.15 3.20
C ASP A 170 -0.80 6.19 2.06
N LYS A 171 -0.68 7.48 2.39
CA LYS A 171 -0.78 8.54 1.36
C LYS A 171 0.44 8.59 0.45
N LEU A 172 1.63 8.25 0.94
CA LEU A 172 2.82 8.08 0.11
C LEU A 172 2.62 6.96 -0.91
N ASP A 173 2.01 5.87 -0.48
CA ASP A 173 1.73 4.72 -1.33
C ASP A 173 0.71 5.05 -2.43
N GLY A 174 -0.37 5.75 -2.06
CA GLY A 174 -1.37 6.25 -3.01
C GLY A 174 -0.82 7.28 -4.02
N VAL A 175 0.13 8.13 -3.62
CA VAL A 175 0.86 9.03 -4.56
C VAL A 175 1.73 8.22 -5.50
N GLY A 176 2.40 7.17 -5.00
CA GLY A 176 3.19 6.26 -5.80
C GLY A 176 2.38 5.61 -6.92
N GLU A 177 1.23 5.01 -6.57
CA GLU A 177 0.24 4.48 -7.53
C GLU A 177 -0.18 5.55 -8.55
N THR A 178 -0.50 6.75 -8.07
CA THR A 178 -0.94 7.86 -8.93
C THR A 178 0.12 8.27 -9.94
N LEU A 179 1.37 8.40 -9.52
CA LEU A 179 2.48 8.74 -10.40
C LEU A 179 2.82 7.59 -11.36
N HIS A 180 2.67 6.34 -10.90
CA HIS A 180 2.85 5.16 -11.73
C HIS A 180 1.80 5.10 -12.84
N GLU A 181 0.52 5.34 -12.54
CA GLU A 181 -0.55 5.46 -13.54
C GLU A 181 -0.26 6.52 -14.61
N ILE A 182 0.20 7.70 -14.17
CA ILE A 182 0.59 8.77 -15.09
C ILE A 182 1.77 8.31 -15.98
N ARG A 183 2.73 7.57 -15.42
CA ARG A 183 3.83 6.96 -16.18
C ARG A 183 3.33 5.90 -17.16
N CYS A 184 2.34 5.10 -16.80
CA CYS A 184 1.69 4.14 -17.70
C CYS A 184 0.88 4.80 -18.83
N GLY A 185 0.76 6.13 -18.82
CA GLY A 185 0.06 6.88 -19.86
C GLY A 185 -1.36 7.29 -19.49
N ASN A 186 -1.77 7.16 -18.23
CA ASN A 186 -3.10 7.53 -17.77
C ASN A 186 -3.16 8.99 -17.25
N PRO A 187 -3.69 9.97 -18.02
CA PRO A 187 -3.77 11.36 -17.58
C PRO A 187 -4.88 11.61 -16.54
N THR A 188 -5.84 10.69 -16.34
CA THR A 188 -6.92 10.82 -15.36
C THR A 188 -6.36 11.04 -13.95
N PHE A 189 -5.24 10.37 -13.65
CA PHE A 189 -4.56 10.45 -12.35
C PHE A 189 -3.86 11.78 -12.06
N ILE A 190 -3.73 12.70 -13.03
CA ILE A 190 -3.25 14.06 -12.76
C ILE A 190 -4.22 14.80 -11.82
N LYS A 191 -5.53 14.55 -11.94
CA LYS A 191 -6.53 15.12 -11.03
C LYS A 191 -6.38 14.54 -9.62
N VAL A 192 -6.17 13.22 -9.53
CA VAL A 192 -5.92 12.50 -8.26
C VAL A 192 -4.67 13.07 -7.57
N LEU A 193 -3.60 13.33 -8.33
CA LEU A 193 -2.36 13.90 -7.81
C LEU A 193 -2.57 15.27 -7.15
N ARG A 194 -3.48 16.10 -7.68
CA ARG A 194 -3.80 17.42 -7.07
C ARG A 194 -4.45 17.27 -5.70
N ASN A 195 -5.26 16.24 -5.48
CA ASN A 195 -5.88 15.99 -4.18
C ASN A 195 -4.84 15.53 -3.16
N TYR A 196 -3.91 14.67 -3.56
CA TYR A 196 -2.78 14.32 -2.71
C TYR A 196 -1.90 15.53 -2.37
N LYS A 197 -1.63 16.45 -3.33
CA LYS A 197 -0.88 17.67 -3.03
C LYS A 197 -1.51 18.47 -1.88
N ARG A 198 -2.83 18.67 -1.92
CA ARG A 198 -3.57 19.37 -0.85
C ARG A 198 -3.43 18.66 0.50
N LEU A 199 -3.54 17.34 0.49
CA LEU A 199 -3.38 16.52 1.69
C LEU A 199 -1.96 16.64 2.28
N PHE A 200 -0.93 16.58 1.45
CA PHE A 200 0.44 16.77 1.92
C PHE A 200 0.71 18.20 2.42
N ASP A 201 0.04 19.22 1.86
CA ASP A 201 0.09 20.60 2.39
C ASP A 201 -0.56 20.72 3.78
N GLU A 202 -1.56 19.88 4.07
CA GLU A 202 -2.15 19.77 5.40
C GLU A 202 -1.22 19.02 6.35
N PHE A 203 -0.55 17.95 5.89
CA PHE A 203 0.45 17.24 6.68
C PHE A 203 1.61 18.14 7.11
N GLU A 204 2.06 19.07 6.25
CA GLU A 204 3.12 20.03 6.63
C GLU A 204 2.72 20.92 7.81
N LYS A 205 1.42 21.17 7.98
CA LYS A 205 0.89 21.98 9.08
C LYS A 205 0.55 21.15 10.31
N LYS A 206 0.14 19.90 10.10
CA LYS A 206 -0.41 19.01 11.15
C LYS A 206 0.64 18.11 11.78
N TYR A 207 1.60 17.59 10.99
CA TYR A 207 2.54 16.56 11.42
C TYR A 207 3.98 17.08 11.36
N ASP A 208 4.55 17.39 12.51
CA ASP A 208 5.99 17.69 12.61
C ASP A 208 6.85 16.52 12.09
N LEU A 209 6.38 15.28 12.27
CA LEU A 209 7.01 14.08 11.71
C LEU A 209 7.13 14.14 10.19
N TRP A 210 6.11 14.64 9.48
CA TRP A 210 6.17 14.78 8.03
C TRP A 210 7.25 15.78 7.61
N ASN A 211 7.37 16.91 8.31
CA ASN A 211 8.39 17.91 8.02
C ASN A 211 9.82 17.37 8.15
N ARG A 212 10.03 16.40 9.05
CA ARG A 212 11.32 15.72 9.20
C ARG A 212 11.54 14.66 8.13
N LEU A 213 10.55 13.78 7.92
CA LEU A 213 10.62 12.71 6.92
C LEU A 213 10.83 13.25 5.51
N LYS A 214 10.15 14.34 5.12
CA LYS A 214 10.25 14.89 3.77
C LYS A 214 11.65 15.45 3.45
N GLU A 215 12.37 15.95 4.45
CA GLU A 215 13.74 16.46 4.30
C GLU A 215 14.80 15.39 4.54
N HIS A 216 14.43 14.23 5.07
CA HIS A 216 15.38 13.18 5.44
C HIS A 216 16.26 12.78 4.24
N PRO A 217 17.60 12.67 4.38
CA PRO A 217 18.52 12.46 3.26
C PRO A 217 18.26 11.20 2.43
N LEU A 218 17.68 10.16 3.04
CA LEU A 218 17.28 8.94 2.34
C LEU A 218 15.99 9.09 1.52
N LEU A 219 15.13 10.04 1.88
CA LEU A 219 13.78 10.17 1.32
C LEU A 219 13.68 11.35 0.35
N LYS A 220 14.18 12.53 0.72
CA LYS A 220 14.22 13.76 -0.11
C LYS A 220 12.88 14.09 -0.80
N MET A 221 11.78 13.98 -0.07
CA MET A 221 10.41 14.13 -0.59
C MET A 221 9.84 15.55 -0.47
N SER A 222 10.65 16.54 -0.12
CA SER A 222 10.22 17.93 0.09
C SER A 222 9.60 18.61 -1.12
N LYS A 223 9.87 18.11 -2.33
CA LYS A 223 9.29 18.63 -3.58
C LYS A 223 8.19 17.72 -4.09
N PHE A 224 6.95 18.05 -3.75
CA PHE A 224 5.79 17.38 -4.33
C PHE A 224 5.65 17.70 -5.83
N PRO A 225 5.40 16.71 -6.70
CA PRO A 225 5.30 16.93 -8.15
C PRO A 225 4.11 17.82 -8.53
N THR A 226 4.38 18.82 -9.37
CA THR A 226 3.33 19.64 -10.00
C THR A 226 2.63 18.88 -11.13
N PRO A 227 1.39 19.25 -11.52
CA PRO A 227 0.72 18.67 -12.68
C PRO A 227 1.53 18.76 -13.98
N ASN A 228 2.30 19.84 -14.18
CA ASN A 228 3.13 20.00 -15.37
C ASN A 228 4.32 19.03 -15.37
N GLN A 229 5.00 18.88 -14.22
CA GLN A 229 6.05 17.88 -14.05
C GLN A 229 5.52 16.45 -14.20
N ALA A 230 4.30 16.19 -13.72
CA ALA A 230 3.65 14.90 -13.88
C ALA A 230 3.31 14.60 -15.36
N ASN A 231 2.84 15.61 -16.11
CA ASN A 231 2.61 15.47 -17.55
C ASN A 231 3.88 15.14 -18.34
N SER A 232 5.03 15.68 -17.91
CA SER A 232 6.32 15.44 -18.58
C SER A 232 6.99 14.12 -18.21
N ILE A 233 6.40 13.32 -17.32
CA ILE A 233 6.88 11.97 -16.96
C ILE A 233 6.93 11.12 -18.25
N PRO A 234 8.10 10.61 -18.67
CA PRO A 234 8.19 9.69 -19.80
C PRO A 234 7.31 8.47 -19.61
N LYS A 235 6.63 8.06 -20.67
CA LYS A 235 5.69 6.95 -20.61
C LYS A 235 6.41 5.61 -20.61
N ILE A 236 5.77 4.61 -20.01
CA ILE A 236 6.28 3.24 -19.97
C ILE A 236 5.13 2.24 -20.14
N ASN A 237 5.43 1.07 -20.69
CA ASN A 237 4.53 -0.07 -20.79
C ASN A 237 5.25 -1.38 -20.41
N SER A 238 4.55 -2.51 -20.46
CA SER A 238 5.11 -3.82 -20.11
C SER A 238 6.21 -4.30 -21.07
N GLU A 239 6.20 -3.93 -22.36
CA GLU A 239 7.25 -4.29 -23.33
C GLU A 239 8.60 -3.66 -22.98
N ASP A 240 8.58 -2.42 -22.47
CA ASP A 240 9.78 -1.71 -22.03
C ASP A 240 10.48 -2.45 -20.88
N LEU A 241 9.75 -3.32 -20.18
CA LEU A 241 10.21 -4.04 -18.99
C LEU A 241 10.52 -5.50 -19.25
N LYS A 242 10.52 -5.97 -20.50
CA LYS A 242 10.77 -7.39 -20.83
C LYS A 242 12.13 -7.91 -20.35
N GLU A 243 13.15 -7.06 -20.40
CA GLU A 243 14.50 -7.37 -19.92
C GLU A 243 14.56 -7.20 -18.41
N LYS A 244 14.32 -8.28 -17.65
CA LYS A 244 14.23 -8.27 -16.18
C LYS A 244 15.36 -7.50 -15.50
N ASP A 245 16.60 -7.77 -15.89
CA ASP A 245 17.78 -7.18 -15.26
C ASP A 245 17.90 -5.66 -15.51
N ARG A 246 17.19 -5.15 -16.52
CA ARG A 246 17.19 -3.73 -16.92
C ARG A 246 15.85 -3.04 -16.69
N ALA A 247 14.82 -3.76 -16.26
CA ALA A 247 13.49 -3.22 -15.98
C ALA A 247 13.54 -2.03 -15.00
N TRP A 248 14.42 -2.08 -14.01
CA TRP A 248 14.59 -1.01 -13.02
C TRP A 248 15.25 0.24 -13.61
N GLU A 249 16.26 0.07 -14.47
CA GLU A 249 16.87 1.17 -15.23
C GLU A 249 15.79 1.87 -16.05
N LYS A 250 14.93 1.08 -16.72
CA LYS A 250 13.81 1.57 -17.52
C LYS A 250 12.74 2.28 -16.69
N LEU A 251 12.42 1.80 -15.50
CA LEU A 251 11.49 2.50 -14.60
C LEU A 251 12.04 3.85 -14.10
N LEU A 252 13.36 3.97 -13.93
CA LEU A 252 14.03 5.19 -13.48
C LEU A 252 14.53 6.09 -14.61
N GLU A 253 14.36 5.66 -15.86
CA GLU A 253 14.80 6.37 -17.06
C GLU A 253 14.02 7.68 -17.24
N GLY A 254 14.77 8.74 -17.53
CA GLY A 254 14.26 10.09 -17.80
C GLY A 254 13.98 10.95 -16.55
N THR A 255 13.34 12.09 -16.77
CA THR A 255 13.06 13.09 -15.73
C THR A 255 11.90 12.64 -14.86
N MET A 256 12.21 11.93 -13.78
CA MET A 256 11.25 11.46 -12.79
C MET A 256 11.16 12.37 -11.57
N PRO A 257 9.94 12.68 -11.08
CA PRO A 257 9.78 13.31 -9.77
C PRO A 257 10.52 12.53 -8.69
N GLN A 258 11.18 13.25 -7.78
CA GLN A 258 11.90 12.63 -6.66
C GLN A 258 10.96 11.74 -5.83
N PHE A 259 9.71 12.16 -5.64
CA PHE A 259 8.69 11.39 -4.94
C PHE A 259 8.48 9.99 -5.55
N TYR A 260 8.40 9.90 -6.88
CA TYR A 260 8.26 8.62 -7.59
C TYR A 260 9.52 7.76 -7.47
N ARG A 261 10.71 8.37 -7.61
CA ARG A 261 11.99 7.67 -7.44
C ARG A 261 12.12 7.07 -6.04
N THR A 262 11.78 7.86 -5.02
CA THR A 262 11.80 7.42 -3.62
C THR A 262 10.79 6.30 -3.41
N TRP A 263 9.52 6.48 -3.79
CA TRP A 263 8.50 5.42 -3.66
C TRP A 263 8.91 4.11 -4.34
N LEU A 264 9.44 4.18 -5.56
CA LEU A 264 9.91 2.99 -6.28
C LEU A 264 11.09 2.35 -5.56
N GLY A 265 12.09 3.14 -5.15
CA GLY A 265 13.26 2.65 -4.43
C GLY A 265 12.91 1.99 -3.10
N LEU A 266 12.01 2.60 -2.31
CA LEU A 266 11.55 2.01 -1.04
C LEU A 266 10.84 0.68 -1.28
N ASN A 267 9.92 0.63 -2.24
CA ASN A 267 9.22 -0.61 -2.57
C ASN A 267 10.14 -1.68 -3.17
N MET A 268 11.20 -1.31 -3.90
CA MET A 268 12.20 -2.27 -4.37
C MET A 268 12.98 -2.89 -3.21
N VAL A 269 13.35 -2.08 -2.22
CA VAL A 269 14.03 -2.57 -1.00
C VAL A 269 13.12 -3.52 -0.22
N ILE A 270 11.83 -3.20 -0.14
CA ILE A 270 10.83 -4.02 0.56
C ILE A 270 10.52 -5.31 -0.23
N PHE A 271 10.29 -5.20 -1.54
CA PHE A 271 9.76 -6.27 -2.40
C PHE A 271 10.77 -6.70 -3.47
N HIS A 272 11.97 -7.08 -3.06
CA HIS A 272 13.01 -7.56 -3.99
C HIS A 272 12.68 -8.91 -4.65
N THR A 273 11.70 -9.66 -4.13
CA THR A 273 11.13 -10.85 -4.76
C THR A 273 9.71 -10.61 -5.21
N ARG A 274 9.36 -11.13 -6.40
CA ARG A 274 8.07 -10.88 -7.07
C ARG A 274 7.74 -9.41 -7.19
N THR A 275 8.76 -8.60 -7.47
CA THR A 275 8.63 -7.16 -7.57
C THR A 275 7.53 -6.80 -8.57
N GLU A 276 7.34 -7.57 -9.63
CA GLU A 276 6.25 -7.37 -10.58
C GLU A 276 4.85 -7.43 -9.97
N LYS A 277 4.60 -8.22 -8.91
CA LYS A 277 3.27 -8.29 -8.29
C LYS A 277 2.99 -7.09 -7.38
N PHE A 278 3.99 -6.61 -6.64
CA PHE A 278 3.79 -5.54 -5.63
C PHE A 278 4.06 -4.15 -6.21
N LEU A 279 4.99 -4.05 -7.14
CA LEU A 279 5.37 -2.82 -7.81
C LEU A 279 4.77 -2.66 -9.19
N LEU A 280 4.38 -3.74 -9.88
CA LEU A 280 3.84 -3.73 -11.26
C LEU A 280 2.53 -4.53 -11.45
N PRO A 281 1.55 -4.53 -10.51
CA PRO A 281 0.37 -5.39 -10.56
C PRO A 281 -0.54 -5.24 -11.78
N GLY A 282 -0.48 -4.16 -12.56
CA GLY A 282 -1.17 -4.11 -13.85
C GLY A 282 -0.61 -5.08 -14.89
N TRP A 283 0.67 -5.41 -14.76
CA TRP A 283 1.44 -6.13 -15.77
C TRP A 283 2.05 -7.43 -15.25
N TYR A 284 1.79 -7.82 -14.00
CA TYR A 284 2.54 -8.92 -13.37
C TYR A 284 2.47 -10.24 -14.17
N LEU A 285 1.32 -10.56 -14.79
CA LEU A 285 1.18 -11.76 -15.63
C LEU A 285 1.97 -11.64 -16.94
N GLU A 286 1.95 -10.48 -17.57
CA GLU A 286 2.73 -10.22 -18.80
C GLU A 286 4.23 -10.28 -18.49
N LEU A 287 4.64 -9.65 -17.39
CA LEU A 287 6.02 -9.66 -16.92
C LEU A 287 6.50 -11.05 -16.52
N TRP A 288 5.63 -11.93 -16.01
CA TRP A 288 6.01 -13.34 -15.80
C TRP A 288 6.31 -14.07 -17.10
N ASN A 289 5.60 -13.77 -18.18
CA ASN A 289 5.92 -14.37 -19.48
C ASN A 289 7.31 -13.94 -19.95
N TYR A 290 7.74 -12.72 -19.64
CA TYR A 290 9.06 -12.21 -19.98
C TYR A 290 10.16 -12.66 -19.02
N TRP A 291 9.93 -12.56 -17.72
CA TRP A 291 10.92 -12.75 -16.67
C TRP A 291 11.08 -14.21 -16.24
N GLY A 292 10.21 -15.08 -16.77
CA GLY A 292 10.00 -16.42 -16.29
C GLY A 292 9.17 -16.43 -15.00
N PRO A 293 8.56 -17.59 -14.67
CA PRO A 293 7.91 -17.73 -13.40
C PRO A 293 8.93 -17.49 -12.27
N PRO A 294 8.46 -16.97 -11.13
CA PRO A 294 9.28 -16.87 -9.94
C PRO A 294 9.90 -18.22 -9.61
N ARG A 295 11.15 -18.24 -9.15
CA ARG A 295 11.82 -19.48 -8.71
C ARG A 295 10.94 -20.18 -7.67
N GLU A 296 10.99 -21.51 -7.59
CA GLU A 296 10.17 -22.29 -6.65
C GLU A 296 10.32 -21.84 -5.18
N THR A 297 11.41 -21.16 -4.86
CA THR A 297 11.69 -20.53 -3.56
C THR A 297 11.02 -19.16 -3.36
N THR A 298 10.25 -18.66 -4.33
CA THR A 298 9.52 -17.38 -4.27
C THR A 298 8.03 -17.62 -4.47
N THR A 299 7.24 -17.19 -3.48
CA THR A 299 5.79 -17.46 -3.37
C THR A 299 4.94 -16.73 -4.40
N ALA A 300 3.68 -17.16 -4.59
CA ALA A 300 2.62 -16.36 -5.21
C ALA A 300 2.37 -15.02 -4.50
N SER A 301 2.90 -14.87 -3.29
CA SER A 301 2.83 -13.71 -2.41
C SER A 301 4.15 -12.91 -2.29
N GLY A 302 5.20 -13.21 -3.06
CA GLY A 302 6.39 -12.35 -3.17
C GLY A 302 7.22 -12.09 -1.93
N ILE A 303 7.20 -13.02 -1.00
CA ILE A 303 8.09 -12.96 0.16
C ILE A 303 9.36 -13.76 -0.13
N TYR A 304 10.50 -13.12 0.07
CA TYR A 304 11.78 -13.74 0.41
C TYR A 304 11.98 -13.53 1.90
N ILE A 305 12.24 -14.61 2.62
CA ILE A 305 12.84 -14.53 3.94
C ILE A 305 14.15 -15.30 3.81
N PRO A 306 15.28 -14.71 4.20
CA PRO A 306 16.60 -15.35 4.11
C PRO A 306 16.65 -16.72 4.80
#